data_AF-A0A3D5DR31-F1
#
_entry.id   AF-A0A3D5DR31-F1
#
_cell.length_a   1.000
_cell.length_b   1.000
_cell.length_c   1.000
_cell.angle_alpha   90.00
_cell.angle_beta   90.00
_cell.angle_gamma   90.00
#
_symmetry.space_group_name_H-M   'P 1'
#
loop_
_entity.id
_entity.type
_entity.pdbx_description
1 polymer ?
#
loop_
_entity_poly.entity_id
_entity_poly.type
_entity_poly.pdbx_seq_one_letter_code
_entity_poly.pdbx_strand_id
1 'polypeptide(L)'
;MMSSWWAGLPAAQATISCGGQEHRLRWQAGELLALDHGDADAERTLAALGGQRCGCVDMLDAWHRHVGDLRVLVLASRGLTDQLSPQPGPARPGGAGFARLAGGLTPVRARRGWASYSASAASVAHLTAGRGPALPAPATADPEDELIDLLQLGGCLPDRLAATIAAGWSPRLSQPDEAARRALPRLHAALYGRATAALRAWLGKPALAVDLQMIDGRRQPGLSQREEGIRAELPFGWLVDVWAKGLAVTAGRFCLATTHSGGRWVLSTVRPDLLEPRPLTVELPADQ
;
A
#
# COMPACT_ATOMS: atom_id res chain seq x y z
N MET A 1 12.47 -6.58 22.10
CA MET A 1 12.05 -5.33 21.43
C MET A 1 11.26 -5.73 20.20
N MET A 2 9.98 -5.37 20.14
CA MET A 2 9.22 -5.55 18.90
C MET A 2 9.76 -4.54 17.90
N SER A 3 10.59 -5.01 16.95
CA SER A 3 10.92 -4.23 15.78
C SER A 3 9.61 -3.80 15.13
N SER A 4 9.42 -2.51 14.93
CA SER A 4 8.31 -1.99 14.15
C SER A 4 8.27 -2.72 12.80
N TRP A 5 7.11 -3.26 12.42
CA TRP A 5 6.99 -4.06 11.19
C TRP A 5 7.39 -3.26 9.94
N TRP A 6 7.26 -1.92 10.01
CA TRP A 6 7.63 -0.99 8.96
C TRP A 6 9.13 -0.71 8.85
N ALA A 7 9.96 -1.20 9.77
CA ALA A 7 11.40 -1.00 9.70
C ALA A 7 11.99 -1.59 8.40
N GLY A 8 12.73 -0.76 7.66
CA GLY A 8 13.31 -1.11 6.36
C GLY A 8 12.35 -0.93 5.17
N LEU A 9 11.16 -0.36 5.38
CA LEU A 9 10.29 0.08 4.28
C LEU A 9 10.57 1.55 3.96
N PRO A 10 11.06 1.88 2.75
CA PRO A 10 11.21 3.28 2.37
C PRO A 10 9.85 3.97 2.32
N ALA A 11 9.85 5.28 2.56
CA ALA A 11 8.65 6.09 2.36
C ALA A 11 8.12 5.94 0.92
N ALA A 12 6.81 5.98 0.78
CA ALA A 12 6.12 5.91 -0.50
C ALA A 12 5.34 7.21 -0.69
N GLN A 13 5.30 7.74 -1.92
CA GLN A 13 4.67 9.04 -2.18
C GLN A 13 3.95 9.05 -3.51
N ALA A 14 2.74 9.61 -3.53
CA ALA A 14 1.97 9.88 -4.74
C ALA A 14 1.50 11.33 -4.77
N THR A 15 1.11 11.80 -5.95
CA THR A 15 0.35 13.05 -6.09
C THR A 15 -1.12 12.74 -6.35
N ILE A 16 -1.98 13.61 -5.83
CA ILE A 16 -3.42 13.62 -6.08
C ILE A 16 -3.84 15.06 -6.38
N SER A 17 -4.95 15.22 -7.10
CA SER A 17 -5.51 16.54 -7.29
C SER A 17 -6.44 16.90 -6.13
N CYS A 18 -6.22 18.08 -5.54
CA CYS A 18 -6.91 18.59 -4.37
C CYS A 18 -7.21 20.07 -4.61
N GLY A 19 -8.49 20.46 -4.67
CA GLY A 19 -8.86 21.86 -4.93
C GLY A 19 -8.31 22.44 -6.25
N GLY A 20 -8.07 21.59 -7.26
CA GLY A 20 -7.49 21.99 -8.55
C GLY A 20 -5.97 22.17 -8.57
N GLN A 21 -5.28 21.84 -7.47
CA GLN A 21 -3.81 21.78 -7.39
C GLN A 21 -3.34 20.34 -7.19
N GLU A 22 -2.08 20.05 -7.52
CA GLU A 22 -1.46 18.75 -7.21
C GLU A 22 -0.90 18.77 -5.79
N HIS A 23 -1.41 17.90 -4.93
CA HIS A 23 -0.95 17.70 -3.55
C HIS A 23 -0.25 16.35 -3.42
N ARG A 24 0.63 16.22 -2.43
CA ARG A 24 1.43 15.03 -2.15
C ARG A 24 0.90 14.29 -0.93
N LEU A 25 0.68 13.00 -1.13
CA LEU A 25 0.44 12.05 -0.06
C LEU A 25 1.70 11.22 0.15
N ARG A 26 2.14 11.08 1.39
CA ARG A 26 3.31 10.28 1.74
C ARG A 26 2.95 9.27 2.82
N TRP A 27 3.22 8.00 2.54
CA TRP A 27 3.27 6.97 3.57
C TRP A 27 4.68 6.93 4.17
N GLN A 28 4.77 6.96 5.50
CA GLN A 28 6.03 6.84 6.23
C GLN A 28 5.78 6.23 7.61
N ALA A 29 6.65 5.30 8.02
CA ALA A 29 6.64 4.71 9.36
C ALA A 29 5.29 4.13 9.82
N GLY A 30 4.49 3.58 8.90
CA GLY A 30 3.18 2.99 9.22
C GLY A 30 1.98 3.90 8.99
N GLU A 31 2.19 5.19 8.71
CA GLU A 31 1.12 6.18 8.60
C GLU A 31 1.08 6.83 7.21
N LEU A 32 -0.13 7.20 6.74
CA LEU A 32 -0.33 8.01 5.53
C LEU A 32 -0.55 9.47 5.94
N LEU A 33 0.20 10.38 5.32
CA LEU A 33 0.22 11.81 5.62
C LEU A 33 -0.09 12.63 4.37
N ALA A 34 -0.78 13.77 4.54
CA ALA A 34 -0.94 14.77 3.49
C ALA A 34 0.08 15.90 3.72
N LEU A 35 1.10 16.00 2.86
CA LEU A 35 2.24 16.89 3.09
C LEU A 35 1.93 18.36 2.82
N ASP A 36 0.91 18.63 2.00
CA ASP A 36 0.54 19.97 1.57
C ASP A 36 -0.63 20.55 2.40
N HIS A 37 -0.98 19.89 3.52
CA HIS A 37 -1.89 20.42 4.53
C HIS A 37 -1.18 20.51 5.89
N GLY A 38 -1.31 21.64 6.58
CA GLY A 38 -0.69 21.85 7.89
C GLY A 38 -1.39 21.09 9.03
N ASP A 39 -2.71 20.92 8.95
CA ASP A 39 -3.52 20.16 9.90
C ASP A 39 -4.70 19.50 9.18
N ALA A 40 -4.58 18.20 8.90
CA ALA A 40 -5.65 17.43 8.24
C ALA A 40 -6.91 17.30 9.11
N ASP A 41 -6.80 17.37 10.44
CA ASP A 41 -7.95 17.33 11.35
C ASP A 41 -8.70 18.66 11.34
N ALA A 42 -7.99 19.78 11.19
CA ALA A 42 -8.62 21.08 10.95
C ALA A 42 -9.44 21.06 9.65
N GLU A 43 -8.90 20.48 8.57
CA GLU A 43 -9.62 20.33 7.30
C GLU A 43 -10.85 19.43 7.43
N ARG A 44 -10.74 18.31 8.17
CA ARG A 44 -11.90 17.46 8.53
C ARG A 44 -12.96 18.24 9.29
N THR A 45 -12.53 19.07 10.24
CA THR A 45 -13.44 19.88 11.07
C THR A 45 -14.15 20.93 10.21
N LEU A 46 -13.43 21.63 9.33
CA LEU A 46 -14.02 22.60 8.41
C LEU A 46 -15.05 21.93 7.49
N ALA A 47 -14.75 20.74 6.97
CA ALA A 47 -15.70 19.96 6.19
C ALA A 47 -16.96 19.58 6.99
N ALA A 48 -16.80 19.15 8.25
CA ALA A 48 -17.90 18.82 9.13
C ALA A 48 -18.80 20.05 9.45
N LEU A 49 -18.24 21.25 9.38
CA LEU A 49 -18.96 22.53 9.55
C LEU A 49 -19.59 23.05 8.24
N GLY A 50 -19.63 22.24 7.18
CA GLY A 50 -20.23 22.58 5.89
C GLY A 50 -19.26 23.13 4.84
N GLY A 51 -17.96 23.12 5.13
CA GLY A 51 -16.91 23.39 4.15
C GLY A 51 -16.81 22.29 3.08
N GLN A 52 -16.24 22.62 1.91
CA GLN A 52 -16.00 21.63 0.87
C GLN A 52 -14.88 20.66 1.32
N ARG A 53 -15.13 19.35 1.22
CA ARG A 53 -14.11 18.32 1.48
C ARG A 53 -13.01 18.36 0.42
N CYS A 54 -11.77 18.21 0.87
CA CYS A 54 -10.61 18.20 0.01
C CYS A 54 -10.14 16.75 -0.25
N GLY A 55 -9.66 16.47 -1.47
CA GLY A 55 -9.31 15.11 -1.88
C GLY A 55 -8.21 14.45 -1.01
N CYS A 56 -7.35 15.25 -0.36
CA CYS A 56 -6.37 14.73 0.60
C CYS A 56 -7.04 14.09 1.81
N VAL A 57 -8.01 14.79 2.43
CA VAL A 57 -8.73 14.26 3.60
C VAL A 57 -9.57 13.04 3.21
N ASP A 58 -10.22 13.07 2.03
CA ASP A 58 -10.95 11.90 1.53
C ASP A 58 -10.06 10.67 1.40
N MET A 59 -8.84 10.84 0.86
CA MET A 59 -7.89 9.75 0.72
C MET A 59 -7.34 9.24 2.06
N LEU A 60 -7.08 10.15 3.02
CA LEU A 60 -6.66 9.76 4.37
C LEU A 60 -7.75 8.97 5.10
N ASP A 61 -8.99 9.43 5.01
CA ASP A 61 -10.14 8.76 5.63
C ASP A 61 -10.40 7.40 4.96
N ALA A 62 -10.23 7.34 3.63
CA ALA A 62 -10.34 6.11 2.89
C ALA A 62 -9.28 5.08 3.29
N TRP A 63 -8.02 5.51 3.32
CA TRP A 63 -6.92 4.68 3.81
C TRP A 63 -7.25 4.11 5.18
N HIS A 64 -7.66 4.95 6.14
CA HIS A 64 -7.98 4.54 7.50
C HIS A 64 -9.12 3.50 7.54
N ARG A 65 -10.16 3.65 6.71
CA ARG A 65 -11.26 2.68 6.64
C ARG A 65 -10.83 1.33 6.06
N HIS A 66 -9.85 1.33 5.16
CA HIS A 66 -9.40 0.12 4.45
C HIS A 66 -8.17 -0.57 5.07
N VAL A 67 -7.57 -0.07 6.17
CA VAL A 67 -6.42 -0.73 6.84
C VAL A 67 -6.69 -2.14 7.40
N GLY A 68 -7.94 -2.60 7.36
CA GLY A 68 -8.35 -3.97 7.70
C GLY A 68 -9.01 -4.75 6.57
N ASP A 69 -9.15 -4.17 5.37
CA ASP A 69 -9.93 -4.74 4.27
C ASP A 69 -9.11 -5.77 3.47
N LEU A 70 -9.40 -7.06 3.68
CA LEU A 70 -8.74 -8.16 2.97
C LEU A 70 -8.88 -8.12 1.45
N ARG A 71 -9.84 -7.37 0.89
CA ARG A 71 -9.96 -7.19 -0.56
C ARG A 71 -8.72 -6.52 -1.14
N VAL A 72 -8.10 -5.59 -0.41
CA VAL A 72 -6.84 -4.96 -0.82
C VAL A 72 -5.75 -6.01 -1.06
N LEU A 73 -5.63 -7.02 -0.19
CA LEU A 73 -4.60 -8.04 -0.34
C LEU A 73 -4.76 -8.90 -1.60
N VAL A 74 -5.99 -9.04 -2.10
CA VAL A 74 -6.34 -9.84 -3.28
C VAL A 74 -6.26 -9.01 -4.57
N LEU A 75 -6.68 -7.75 -4.50
CA LEU A 75 -6.80 -6.86 -5.66
C LEU A 75 -5.54 -6.03 -5.93
N ALA A 76 -4.78 -5.67 -4.91
CA ALA A 76 -3.56 -4.89 -5.08
C ALA A 76 -2.50 -5.68 -5.86
N SER A 77 -1.52 -4.95 -6.40
CA SER A 77 -0.39 -5.50 -7.13
C SER A 77 0.24 -6.70 -6.41
N ARG A 78 0.61 -7.71 -7.20
CA ARG A 78 1.39 -8.87 -6.71
C ARG A 78 2.90 -8.63 -6.76
N GLY A 79 3.34 -7.44 -7.20
CA GLY A 79 4.73 -7.04 -7.33
C GLY A 79 5.01 -6.30 -8.64
N LEU A 80 6.28 -5.97 -8.91
CA LEU A 80 6.70 -5.15 -10.05
C LEU A 80 6.27 -5.69 -11.43
N THR A 81 6.03 -7.00 -11.55
CA THR A 81 5.57 -7.63 -12.79
C THR A 81 4.05 -7.72 -12.93
N ASP A 82 3.30 -7.26 -11.93
CA ASP A 82 1.83 -7.28 -11.86
C ASP A 82 1.33 -5.91 -11.39
N GLN A 83 1.67 -4.85 -12.14
CA GLN A 83 1.25 -3.49 -11.81
C GLN A 83 -0.19 -3.24 -12.27
N LEU A 84 -0.98 -2.61 -11.39
CA LEU A 84 -2.26 -2.04 -11.78
C LEU A 84 -1.98 -0.74 -12.52
N SER A 85 -2.21 -0.74 -13.84
CA SER A 85 -2.16 0.51 -14.60
C SER A 85 -3.33 1.40 -14.18
N PRO A 86 -3.10 2.63 -13.70
CA PRO A 86 -4.18 3.58 -13.47
C PRO A 86 -4.83 3.88 -14.83
N GLN A 87 -6.02 3.32 -15.06
CA GLN A 87 -6.85 3.71 -16.19
C GLN A 87 -7.52 5.03 -15.81
N PRO A 88 -7.43 6.09 -16.63
CA PRO A 88 -8.25 7.26 -16.41
C PRO A 88 -9.72 6.84 -16.53
N GLY A 89 -10.43 6.84 -15.40
CA GLY A 89 -11.86 6.53 -15.37
C GLY A 89 -12.66 7.54 -16.21
N PRO A 90 -13.87 7.18 -16.67
CA PRO A 90 -14.75 8.14 -17.33
C PRO A 90 -15.00 9.33 -16.40
N ALA A 91 -14.91 10.55 -16.94
CA ALA A 91 -15.17 11.78 -16.18
C ALA A 91 -16.57 11.71 -15.55
N ARG A 92 -16.63 11.64 -14.22
CA ARG A 92 -17.89 11.61 -13.47
C ARG A 92 -18.62 12.95 -13.67
N PRO A 93 -19.92 12.97 -14.00
CA PRO A 93 -20.67 14.23 -14.04
C PRO A 93 -20.78 14.78 -12.61
N GLY A 94 -20.16 15.93 -12.35
CA GLY A 94 -20.21 16.61 -11.05
C GLY A 94 -18.98 16.43 -10.15
N GLY A 95 -18.01 15.60 -10.54
CA GLY A 95 -16.65 15.60 -9.99
C GLY A 95 -15.72 16.25 -11.00
N ALA A 96 -14.84 17.16 -10.58
CA ALA A 96 -13.81 17.69 -11.46
C ALA A 96 -12.87 16.55 -11.89
N GLY A 97 -13.20 15.89 -13.00
CA GLY A 97 -12.55 14.70 -13.51
C GLY A 97 -11.23 15.02 -14.21
N PHE A 98 -10.21 14.31 -13.78
CA PHE A 98 -8.78 14.50 -14.05
C PHE A 98 -8.36 14.00 -15.43
N ALA A 99 -7.67 14.84 -16.19
CA ALA A 99 -6.91 14.43 -17.37
C ALA A 99 -5.42 14.73 -17.15
N ARG A 100 -4.60 13.67 -17.08
CA ARG A 100 -3.14 13.79 -17.19
C ARG A 100 -2.79 14.11 -18.63
N LEU A 101 -2.51 15.38 -18.93
CA LEU A 101 -1.82 15.76 -20.17
C LEU A 101 -0.31 15.74 -19.92
N ALA A 102 0.34 14.68 -20.41
CA ALA A 102 1.79 14.65 -20.56
C ALA A 102 2.21 15.62 -21.67
N GLY A 103 2.92 16.69 -21.28
CA GLY A 103 3.99 17.40 -22.02
C GLY A 103 3.79 17.82 -23.48
N GLY A 104 3.71 19.14 -23.71
CA GLY A 104 4.04 19.80 -24.98
C GLY A 104 3.77 21.31 -24.95
N LEU A 105 4.82 22.15 -25.03
CA LEU A 105 4.77 23.62 -24.90
C LEU A 105 4.23 24.32 -26.18
N THR A 106 3.29 25.28 -26.03
CA THR A 106 3.34 26.72 -26.43
C THR A 106 1.92 27.34 -26.58
N PRO A 107 1.76 28.68 -26.45
CA PRO A 107 0.56 29.29 -25.87
C PRO A 107 -0.44 29.80 -26.91
N VAL A 108 -1.74 29.75 -26.58
CA VAL A 108 -2.75 30.59 -27.24
C VAL A 108 -3.53 31.39 -26.21
N ARG A 109 -3.47 32.69 -26.42
CA ARG A 109 -4.10 33.79 -25.69
C ARG A 109 -5.61 33.73 -25.92
N ALA A 110 -6.40 33.69 -24.85
CA ALA A 110 -7.81 34.10 -24.91
C ALA A 110 -8.24 34.76 -23.60
N ARG A 111 -8.48 36.08 -23.69
CA ARG A 111 -9.17 36.89 -22.69
C ARG A 111 -10.66 36.49 -22.63
N ARG A 112 -11.18 36.37 -21.40
CA ARG A 112 -12.54 36.73 -20.90
C ARG A 112 -12.61 36.09 -19.51
N GLY A 113 -12.57 36.83 -18.40
CA GLY A 113 -13.54 37.85 -18.01
C GLY A 113 -14.64 37.18 -17.17
N TRP A 114 -14.35 36.90 -15.90
CA TRP A 114 -15.40 36.58 -14.92
C TRP A 114 -15.02 37.13 -13.55
N ALA A 115 -16.01 37.76 -12.92
CA ALA A 115 -15.90 38.52 -11.70
C ALA A 115 -15.70 37.60 -10.48
N SER A 116 -14.67 37.90 -9.69
CA SER A 116 -14.52 37.41 -8.33
C SER A 116 -15.51 38.15 -7.43
N TYR A 117 -16.57 37.47 -7.00
CA TYR A 117 -17.37 37.90 -5.86
C TYR A 117 -16.68 37.37 -4.60
N SER A 118 -15.88 38.23 -3.98
CA SER A 118 -15.47 38.08 -2.59
C SER A 118 -16.65 38.44 -1.69
N ALA A 119 -17.29 37.44 -1.11
CA ALA A 119 -18.19 37.62 0.02
C ALA A 119 -17.53 36.98 1.24
N SER A 120 -16.79 37.80 1.98
CA SER A 120 -16.48 37.53 3.37
C SER A 120 -17.77 37.58 4.18
N ALA A 121 -18.07 36.50 4.90
CA ALA A 121 -18.93 36.56 6.07
C ALA A 121 -18.19 35.85 7.20
N ALA A 122 -17.54 36.67 8.03
CA ALA A 122 -17.03 36.25 9.31
C ALA A 122 -18.21 35.84 10.20
N SER A 123 -18.16 34.63 10.75
CA SER A 123 -18.92 34.27 11.94
C SER A 123 -17.96 33.49 12.81
N VAL A 124 -17.31 34.21 13.73
CA VAL A 124 -16.44 33.63 14.74
C VAL A 124 -17.35 33.04 15.81
N ALA A 125 -17.60 31.73 15.73
CA ALA A 125 -18.12 30.96 16.84
C ALA A 125 -16.92 30.32 17.56
N HIS A 126 -16.55 30.88 18.71
CA HIS A 126 -15.57 30.27 19.60
C HIS A 126 -16.21 29.02 20.25
N LEU A 127 -15.95 27.85 19.67
CA LEU A 127 -16.19 26.58 20.33
C LEU A 127 -14.84 26.01 20.75
N THR A 128 -14.59 26.02 22.05
CA THR A 128 -13.47 25.30 22.69
C THR A 128 -13.75 23.81 22.60
N ALA A 129 -13.33 23.18 21.50
CA ALA A 129 -13.33 21.73 21.36
C ALA A 129 -12.05 21.16 21.99
N GLY A 130 -12.22 20.24 22.94
CA GLY A 130 -11.13 19.47 23.52
C GLY A 130 -10.36 18.72 22.42
N ARG A 131 -9.03 18.78 22.52
CA ARG A 131 -8.05 18.21 21.58
C ARG A 131 -8.05 16.68 21.68
N GLY A 132 -9.06 16.03 21.11
CA GLY A 132 -9.03 14.61 20.74
C GLY A 132 -8.89 14.50 19.22
N PRO A 133 -8.23 13.45 18.69
CA PRO A 133 -8.15 13.25 17.25
C PRO A 133 -9.55 13.15 16.65
N ALA A 134 -9.81 13.91 15.58
CA ALA A 134 -11.10 13.89 14.91
C ALA A 134 -11.30 12.51 14.24
N LEU A 135 -12.39 11.82 14.56
CA LEU A 135 -12.71 10.55 13.93
C LEU A 135 -13.00 10.76 12.43
N PRO A 136 -12.73 9.75 11.57
CA PRO A 136 -13.11 9.80 10.16
C PRO A 136 -14.61 10.06 10.01
N ALA A 137 -14.98 10.97 9.13
CA ALA A 137 -16.38 11.22 8.80
C ALA A 137 -16.99 9.99 8.10
N PRO A 138 -18.33 9.78 8.18
CA PRO A 138 -18.98 8.70 7.44
C PRO A 138 -18.75 8.83 5.94
N ALA A 139 -18.58 7.69 5.27
CA ALA A 139 -18.31 7.61 3.83
C ALA A 139 -19.45 8.29 3.05
N THR A 140 -19.10 9.24 2.19
CA THR A 140 -20.04 9.84 1.22
C THR A 140 -19.98 9.16 -0.15
N ALA A 141 -18.95 8.32 -0.38
CA ALA A 141 -18.69 7.59 -1.61
C ALA A 141 -19.03 6.10 -1.47
N ASP A 142 -19.27 5.43 -2.60
CA ASP A 142 -19.43 3.97 -2.66
C ASP A 142 -18.12 3.31 -2.18
N PRO A 143 -18.15 2.38 -1.21
CA PRO A 143 -16.96 1.67 -0.73
C PRO A 143 -16.15 0.93 -1.81
N GLU A 144 -16.77 0.58 -2.95
CA GLU A 144 -16.05 -0.03 -4.08
C GLU A 144 -15.27 1.01 -4.90
N ASP A 145 -15.88 2.15 -5.20
CA ASP A 145 -15.23 3.28 -5.89
C ASP A 145 -14.00 3.75 -5.12
N GLU A 146 -14.14 3.88 -3.80
CA GLU A 146 -13.06 4.33 -2.93
C GLU A 146 -11.89 3.35 -2.88
N LEU A 147 -12.17 2.04 -2.87
CA LEU A 147 -11.13 1.03 -2.95
C LEU A 147 -10.40 1.10 -4.29
N ILE A 148 -11.12 1.33 -5.39
CA ILE A 148 -10.52 1.53 -6.72
C ILE A 148 -9.59 2.75 -6.69
N ASP A 149 -10.04 3.88 -6.15
CA ASP A 149 -9.23 5.10 -6.05
C ASP A 149 -7.95 4.87 -5.23
N LEU A 150 -8.05 4.17 -4.10
CA LEU A 150 -6.89 3.77 -3.28
C LEU A 150 -5.91 2.88 -4.05
N LEU A 151 -6.40 1.91 -4.80
CA LEU A 151 -5.57 0.98 -5.58
C LEU A 151 -4.93 1.63 -6.81
N GLN A 152 -5.52 2.72 -7.31
CA GLN A 152 -4.98 3.52 -8.41
C GLN A 152 -3.97 4.57 -7.94
N LEU A 153 -3.78 4.75 -6.63
CA LEU A 153 -2.70 5.60 -6.12
C LEU A 153 -1.34 5.13 -6.66
N GLY A 154 -0.57 6.08 -7.17
CA GLY A 154 0.78 5.82 -7.66
C GLY A 154 1.79 5.60 -6.53
N GLY A 155 3.06 5.49 -6.91
CA GLY A 155 4.19 5.62 -5.97
C GLY A 155 4.26 4.56 -4.86
N CYS A 156 3.77 3.35 -5.12
CA CYS A 156 3.75 2.22 -4.19
C CYS A 156 2.86 2.39 -2.94
N LEU A 157 2.00 3.42 -2.89
CA LEU A 157 1.03 3.56 -1.79
C LEU A 157 0.10 2.33 -1.64
N PRO A 158 -0.43 1.70 -2.71
CA PRO A 158 -1.22 0.47 -2.58
C PRO A 158 -0.43 -0.68 -1.95
N ASP A 159 0.87 -0.79 -2.25
CA ASP A 159 1.74 -1.82 -1.65
C ASP A 159 1.95 -1.58 -0.16
N ARG A 160 2.02 -0.31 0.27
CA ARG A 160 2.08 0.07 1.69
C ARG A 160 0.78 -0.24 2.43
N LEU A 161 -0.37 -0.04 1.79
CA LEU A 161 -1.65 -0.44 2.37
C LEU A 161 -1.72 -1.96 2.52
N ALA A 162 -1.35 -2.70 1.48
CA ALA A 162 -1.26 -4.17 1.53
C ALA A 162 -0.30 -4.66 2.61
N ALA A 163 0.88 -4.04 2.76
CA ALA A 163 1.83 -4.35 3.81
C ALA A 163 1.27 -4.09 5.22
N THR A 164 0.54 -2.98 5.40
CA THR A 164 -0.14 -2.64 6.66
C THR A 164 -1.16 -3.70 7.05
N ILE A 165 -1.99 -4.14 6.09
CA ILE A 165 -2.99 -5.18 6.32
C ILE A 165 -2.31 -6.51 6.63
N ALA A 166 -1.29 -6.90 5.86
CA ALA A 166 -0.54 -8.13 6.11
C ALA A 166 0.11 -8.14 7.51
N ALA A 167 0.67 -7.01 7.94
CA ALA A 167 1.24 -6.86 9.28
C ALA A 167 0.20 -6.99 10.40
N GLY A 168 -1.01 -6.46 10.20
CA GLY A 168 -2.11 -6.62 11.16
C GLY A 168 -2.63 -8.06 11.30
N TRP A 169 -2.55 -8.85 10.21
CA TRP A 169 -3.00 -10.24 10.19
C TRP A 169 -1.94 -11.27 10.58
N SER A 170 -0.66 -11.01 10.31
CA SER A 170 0.43 -11.98 10.56
C SER A 170 0.47 -12.54 11.99
N PRO A 171 0.42 -11.71 13.07
CA PRO A 171 0.43 -12.23 14.44
C PRO A 171 -0.80 -13.10 14.78
N ARG A 172 -1.95 -12.84 14.16
CA ARG A 172 -3.21 -13.56 14.42
C ARG A 172 -3.16 -15.00 13.91
N LEU A 173 -2.29 -15.31 12.95
CA LEU A 173 -2.16 -16.65 12.39
C LEU A 173 -1.40 -17.61 13.29
N SER A 174 -0.63 -17.12 14.28
CA SER A 174 0.03 -17.98 15.26
C SER A 174 -0.95 -18.61 16.26
N GLN A 175 -2.10 -17.97 16.51
CA GLN A 175 -3.18 -18.48 17.35
C GLN A 175 -4.52 -18.09 16.71
N PRO A 176 -4.96 -18.82 15.67
CA PRO A 176 -6.08 -18.38 14.84
C PRO A 176 -7.40 -18.48 15.60
N ASP A 177 -8.03 -17.32 15.77
CA ASP A 177 -9.43 -17.20 16.14
C ASP A 177 -10.36 -17.51 14.95
N GLU A 178 -11.67 -17.44 15.18
CA GLU A 178 -12.65 -17.76 14.16
C GLU A 178 -12.63 -16.77 12.98
N ALA A 179 -12.31 -15.50 13.23
CA ALA A 179 -12.15 -14.51 12.18
C ALA A 179 -10.93 -14.83 11.29
N ALA A 180 -9.81 -15.24 11.87
CA ALA A 180 -8.62 -15.68 11.14
C ALA A 180 -8.87 -16.93 10.29
N ARG A 181 -9.64 -17.91 10.81
CA ARG A 181 -10.02 -19.10 10.03
C ARG A 181 -10.84 -18.74 8.80
N ARG A 182 -11.81 -17.83 8.92
CA ARG A 182 -12.60 -17.34 7.79
C ARG A 182 -11.79 -16.51 6.79
N ALA A 183 -10.75 -15.82 7.26
CA ALA A 183 -9.86 -15.04 6.41
C ALA A 183 -8.84 -15.90 5.65
N LEU A 184 -8.57 -17.13 6.11
CA LEU A 184 -7.47 -17.97 5.64
C LEU A 184 -7.39 -18.14 4.12
N PRO A 185 -8.48 -18.40 3.37
CA PRO A 185 -8.40 -18.54 1.91
C PRO A 185 -7.91 -17.26 1.21
N ARG A 186 -8.32 -16.07 1.70
CA ARG A 186 -7.90 -14.78 1.14
C ARG A 186 -6.44 -14.49 1.48
N LEU A 187 -6.01 -14.81 2.70
CA LEU A 187 -4.62 -14.67 3.14
C LEU A 187 -3.70 -15.62 2.35
N HIS A 188 -4.12 -16.86 2.14
CA HIS A 188 -3.40 -17.82 1.30
C HIS A 188 -3.31 -17.34 -0.15
N ALA A 189 -4.41 -16.89 -0.77
CA ALA A 189 -4.40 -16.34 -2.13
C ALA A 189 -3.48 -15.11 -2.27
N ALA A 190 -3.46 -14.24 -1.26
CA ALA A 190 -2.60 -13.07 -1.20
C ALA A 190 -1.10 -13.43 -1.15
N LEU A 191 -0.74 -14.45 -0.38
CA LEU A 191 0.62 -15.00 -0.33
C LEU A 191 0.97 -15.72 -1.63
N TYR A 192 0.08 -16.60 -2.10
CA TYR A 192 0.22 -17.37 -3.33
C TYR A 192 0.54 -16.45 -4.52
N GLY A 193 -0.28 -15.43 -4.73
CA GLY A 193 -0.15 -14.53 -5.88
C GLY A 193 1.20 -13.80 -5.91
N ARG A 194 1.63 -13.25 -4.77
CA ARG A 194 2.90 -12.51 -4.65
C ARG A 194 4.12 -13.40 -4.75
N ALA A 195 4.11 -14.56 -4.07
CA ALA A 195 5.20 -15.52 -4.16
C ALA A 195 5.33 -16.09 -5.58
N THR A 196 4.21 -16.44 -6.22
CA THR A 196 4.19 -16.96 -7.59
C THR A 196 4.69 -15.92 -8.59
N ALA A 197 4.25 -14.66 -8.48
CA ALA A 197 4.76 -13.57 -9.31
C ALA A 197 6.28 -13.41 -9.17
N ALA A 198 6.79 -13.38 -7.93
CA ALA A 198 8.22 -13.28 -7.66
C ALA A 198 9.02 -14.48 -8.21
N LEU A 199 8.54 -15.72 -8.01
CA LEU A 199 9.20 -16.94 -8.51
C LEU A 199 9.24 -17.00 -10.04
N ARG A 200 8.11 -16.67 -10.70
CA ARG A 200 8.02 -16.65 -12.17
C ARG A 200 8.95 -15.62 -12.78
N ALA A 201 8.97 -14.41 -12.22
CA ALA A 201 9.86 -13.35 -12.64
C ALA A 201 11.32 -13.73 -12.43
N TRP A 202 11.66 -14.24 -11.25
CA TRP A 202 13.03 -14.64 -10.88
C TRP A 202 13.61 -15.72 -11.81
N LEU A 203 12.81 -16.75 -12.12
CA LEU A 203 13.25 -17.87 -12.95
C LEU A 203 13.05 -17.63 -14.45
N GLY A 204 12.46 -16.49 -14.83
CA GLY A 204 12.13 -16.19 -16.23
C GLY A 204 11.13 -17.18 -16.83
N LYS A 205 10.23 -17.77 -16.02
CA LYS A 205 9.28 -18.81 -16.45
C LYS A 205 7.84 -18.38 -16.15
N PRO A 206 7.16 -17.69 -17.08
CA PRO A 206 5.81 -17.13 -16.85
C PRO A 206 4.74 -18.18 -16.55
N ALA A 207 4.88 -19.38 -17.13
CA ALA A 207 3.95 -20.49 -16.95
C ALA A 207 4.39 -21.49 -15.86
N LEU A 208 5.38 -21.15 -15.03
CA LEU A 208 5.83 -22.03 -13.94
C LEU A 208 4.66 -22.39 -13.03
N ALA A 209 4.43 -23.69 -12.84
CA ALA A 209 3.52 -24.18 -11.83
C ALA A 209 4.16 -24.01 -10.45
N VAL A 210 3.42 -23.38 -9.54
CA VAL A 210 3.84 -23.15 -8.16
C VAL A 210 2.79 -23.78 -7.25
N ASP A 211 3.23 -24.75 -6.45
CA ASP A 211 2.47 -25.30 -5.33
C ASP A 211 2.91 -24.55 -4.06
N LEU A 212 2.05 -23.69 -3.51
CA LEU A 212 2.37 -22.94 -2.29
C LEU A 212 1.64 -23.54 -1.09
N GLN A 213 2.42 -24.00 -0.12
CA GLN A 213 1.96 -24.31 1.22
C GLN A 213 2.26 -23.13 2.14
N MET A 214 1.19 -22.54 2.68
CA MET A 214 1.32 -21.56 3.76
C MET A 214 1.64 -22.31 5.07
N ILE A 215 2.83 -22.08 5.61
CA ILE A 215 3.31 -22.72 6.85
C ILE A 215 3.18 -21.79 8.06
N ASP A 216 3.26 -22.36 9.26
CA ASP A 216 3.39 -21.58 10.49
C ASP A 216 4.73 -20.81 10.50
N GLY A 217 4.74 -19.61 11.09
CA GLY A 217 5.93 -18.73 11.13
C GLY A 217 7.13 -19.30 11.88
N ARG A 218 6.95 -20.35 12.69
CA ARG A 218 8.02 -21.05 13.41
C ARG A 218 8.66 -22.15 12.57
N ARG A 219 7.99 -22.62 11.51
CA ARG A 219 8.54 -23.60 10.59
C ARG A 219 9.52 -22.93 9.64
N GLN A 220 10.59 -23.64 9.30
CA GLN A 220 11.59 -23.13 8.38
C GLN A 220 11.00 -23.07 6.95
N PRO A 221 11.03 -21.91 6.29
CA PRO A 221 10.59 -21.79 4.90
C PRO A 221 11.57 -22.47 3.95
N GLY A 222 11.08 -22.87 2.78
CA GLY A 222 11.87 -23.62 1.80
C GLY A 222 11.29 -23.60 0.39
N LEU A 223 12.16 -23.93 -0.57
CA LEU A 223 11.79 -24.22 -1.95
C LEU A 223 12.31 -25.61 -2.30
N SER A 224 11.51 -26.36 -3.06
CA SER A 224 11.92 -27.67 -3.57
C SER A 224 11.38 -27.90 -4.98
N GLN A 225 12.13 -28.64 -5.78
CA GLN A 225 11.71 -29.04 -7.11
C GLN A 225 10.59 -30.11 -7.02
N ARG A 226 9.60 -29.99 -7.89
CA ARG A 226 8.59 -31.03 -8.18
C ARG A 226 8.67 -31.44 -9.64
N GLU A 227 8.03 -32.54 -10.01
CA GLU A 227 8.00 -33.04 -11.39
C GLU A 227 7.45 -31.98 -12.36
N GLU A 228 6.36 -31.30 -11.97
CA GLU A 228 5.66 -30.33 -12.83
C GLU A 228 5.88 -28.86 -12.43
N GLY A 229 6.78 -28.56 -11.49
CA GLY A 229 6.96 -27.19 -11.01
C GLY A 229 7.81 -27.05 -9.75
N ILE A 230 7.50 -26.06 -8.92
CA ILE A 230 8.18 -25.80 -7.66
C ILE A 230 7.17 -25.83 -6.51
N ARG A 231 7.56 -26.46 -5.39
CA ARG A 231 6.85 -26.29 -4.12
C ARG A 231 7.52 -25.22 -3.28
N ALA A 232 6.72 -24.26 -2.84
CA ALA A 232 7.11 -23.19 -1.93
C ALA A 232 6.42 -23.37 -0.57
N GLU A 233 7.21 -23.46 0.49
CA GLU A 233 6.74 -23.44 1.87
C GLU A 233 7.10 -22.09 2.47
N LEU A 234 6.11 -21.20 2.62
CA LEU A 234 6.32 -19.83 3.09
C LEU A 234 5.31 -19.46 4.19
N PRO A 235 5.73 -18.77 5.26
CA PRO A 235 4.79 -18.23 6.24
C PRO A 235 4.11 -16.98 5.69
N PHE A 236 2.92 -16.65 6.18
CA PHE A 236 2.22 -15.42 5.76
C PHE A 236 3.02 -14.14 6.07
N GLY A 237 3.79 -14.14 7.18
CA GLY A 237 4.69 -13.04 7.54
C GLY A 237 5.75 -12.71 6.48
N TRP A 238 6.02 -13.62 5.54
CA TRP A 238 6.89 -13.37 4.38
C TRP A 238 6.46 -12.13 3.58
N LEU A 239 5.15 -11.84 3.53
CA LEU A 239 4.64 -10.64 2.86
C LEU A 239 5.20 -9.35 3.47
N VAL A 240 5.32 -9.31 4.80
CA VAL A 240 5.79 -8.14 5.55
C VAL A 240 7.31 -8.09 5.55
N ASP A 241 7.95 -9.22 5.82
CA ASP A 241 9.38 -9.28 6.10
C ASP A 241 10.24 -9.33 4.84
N VAL A 242 9.68 -9.74 3.69
CA VAL A 242 10.40 -9.92 2.43
C VAL A 242 9.74 -9.13 1.30
N TRP A 243 8.48 -9.41 0.97
CA TRP A 243 7.83 -8.82 -0.21
C TRP A 243 7.69 -7.31 -0.12
N ALA A 244 7.12 -6.78 0.98
CA ALA A 244 6.88 -5.35 1.15
C ALA A 244 8.18 -4.51 1.07
N LYS A 245 9.32 -5.12 1.45
CA LYS A 245 10.66 -4.53 1.44
C LYS A 245 11.37 -4.65 0.09
N GLY A 246 10.72 -5.25 -0.91
CA GLY A 246 11.33 -5.47 -2.23
C GLY A 246 12.45 -6.50 -2.22
N LEU A 247 12.49 -7.39 -1.21
CA LEU A 247 13.60 -8.33 -1.01
C LEU A 247 13.35 -9.71 -1.62
N ALA A 248 12.16 -9.96 -2.18
CA ALA A 248 11.75 -11.27 -2.70
C ALA A 248 12.79 -11.91 -3.63
N VAL A 249 13.47 -11.08 -4.43
CA VAL A 249 14.61 -11.49 -5.25
C VAL A 249 15.76 -10.51 -5.02
N THR A 250 16.88 -11.00 -4.48
CA THR A 250 18.06 -10.19 -4.18
C THR A 250 19.31 -10.89 -4.71
N ALA A 251 20.16 -10.17 -5.46
CA ALA A 251 21.40 -10.71 -6.04
C ALA A 251 21.20 -12.04 -6.82
N GLY A 252 20.10 -12.14 -7.59
CA GLY A 252 19.77 -13.33 -8.39
C GLY A 252 19.31 -14.53 -7.56
N ARG A 253 18.94 -14.34 -6.29
CA ARG A 253 18.50 -15.38 -5.37
C ARG A 253 17.11 -15.06 -4.83
N PHE A 254 16.30 -16.08 -4.60
CA PHE A 254 15.00 -15.94 -3.97
C PHE A 254 15.15 -15.86 -2.44
N CYS A 255 14.53 -14.88 -1.82
CA CYS A 255 14.59 -14.69 -0.37
C CYS A 255 13.43 -15.41 0.33
N LEU A 256 13.75 -16.34 1.22
CA LEU A 256 12.79 -17.14 2.00
C LEU A 256 12.39 -16.49 3.32
N ALA A 257 13.31 -15.76 3.94
CA ALA A 257 13.09 -15.11 5.23
C ALA A 257 14.13 -14.01 5.44
N THR A 258 13.81 -13.06 6.29
CA THR A 258 14.75 -12.04 6.75
C THR A 258 14.85 -12.04 8.26
N THR A 259 16.00 -11.65 8.76
CA THR A 259 16.22 -11.34 10.17
C THR A 259 16.96 -10.02 10.26
N HIS A 260 16.59 -9.20 11.23
CA HIS A 260 17.28 -7.93 11.49
C HIS A 260 18.13 -8.07 12.74
N SER A 261 19.44 -7.88 12.61
CA SER A 261 20.38 -7.95 13.72
C SER A 261 21.49 -6.92 13.53
N GLY A 262 21.80 -6.15 14.57
CA GLY A 262 22.91 -5.19 14.55
C GLY A 262 22.81 -4.11 13.46
N GLY A 263 21.59 -3.67 13.10
CA GLY A 263 21.37 -2.68 12.04
C GLY A 263 21.52 -3.21 10.61
N ARG A 264 21.68 -4.53 10.44
CA ARG A 264 21.80 -5.20 9.15
C ARG A 264 20.69 -6.23 8.98
N TRP A 265 20.34 -6.48 7.72
CA TRP A 265 19.40 -7.51 7.35
C TRP A 265 20.15 -8.75 6.87
N VAL A 266 19.89 -9.89 7.50
CA VAL A 266 20.37 -11.19 7.07
C VAL A 266 19.23 -11.93 6.41
N LEU A 267 19.40 -12.21 5.12
CA LEU A 267 18.44 -12.88 4.26
C LEU A 267 18.77 -14.38 4.19
N SER A 268 17.79 -15.25 4.37
CA SER A 268 17.91 -16.66 4.01
C SER A 268 17.50 -16.81 2.55
N THR A 269 18.43 -17.22 1.67
CA THR A 269 18.23 -17.15 0.21
C THR A 269 18.54 -18.46 -0.51
N VAL A 270 17.82 -18.74 -1.59
CA VAL A 270 17.99 -19.93 -2.43
C VAL A 270 18.40 -19.52 -3.84
N ARG A 271 19.30 -20.30 -4.46
CA ARG A 271 19.73 -20.09 -5.85
C ARG A 271 18.78 -20.82 -6.81
N PRO A 272 18.82 -20.54 -8.13
CA PRO A 272 17.95 -21.21 -9.10
C PRO A 272 18.11 -22.74 -9.16
N ASP A 273 19.21 -23.28 -8.63
CA ASP A 273 19.44 -24.73 -8.47
C ASP A 273 18.58 -25.37 -7.36
N LEU A 274 17.88 -24.56 -6.57
CA LEU A 274 17.02 -24.97 -5.45
C LEU A 274 17.74 -25.81 -4.38
N LEU A 275 19.06 -25.62 -4.24
CA LEU A 275 19.84 -26.21 -3.16
C LEU A 275 19.54 -25.54 -1.81
N GLU A 276 20.14 -26.06 -0.74
CA GLU A 276 19.93 -25.58 0.63
C GLU A 276 20.05 -24.05 0.76
N PRO A 277 19.17 -23.42 1.56
CA PRO A 277 19.21 -21.97 1.78
C PRO A 277 20.56 -21.52 2.33
N ARG A 278 21.09 -20.42 1.78
CA ARG A 278 22.33 -19.78 2.24
C ARG A 278 22.07 -18.36 2.71
N PRO A 279 22.75 -17.91 3.78
CA PRO A 279 22.63 -16.54 4.25
C PRO A 279 23.24 -15.55 3.25
N LEU A 280 22.60 -14.39 3.10
CA LEU A 280 23.10 -13.22 2.37
C LEU A 280 22.86 -11.99 3.25
N THR A 281 23.89 -11.19 3.51
CA THR A 281 23.74 -9.94 4.29
C THR A 281 23.52 -8.77 3.36
N VAL A 282 22.53 -7.92 3.68
CA VAL A 282 22.26 -6.67 2.96
C VAL A 282 22.10 -5.52 3.94
N GLU A 283 22.49 -4.34 3.49
CA GLU A 283 22.22 -3.08 4.16
C GLU A 283 21.04 -2.41 3.44
N LEU A 284 19.95 -2.18 4.16
CA LEU A 284 18.84 -1.37 3.65
C LEU A 284 19.11 0.10 4.00
N PRO A 285 18.78 1.05 3.12
CA PRO A 285 18.85 2.47 3.46
C PRO A 285 18.05 2.75 4.74
N ALA A 286 18.61 3.54 5.65
CA ALA A 286 17.83 4.09 6.76
C ALA A 286 16.72 5.00 6.21
N ASP A 287 15.54 4.96 6.84
CA ASP A 287 14.35 5.74 6.47
C ASP A 287 14.72 7.20 6.15
N GLN A 288 14.67 7.59 4.88
CA GLN A 288 14.71 8.98 4.41
C GLN A 288 13.30 9.46 4.08
#